data_AF-A0A401WVG1-F1
#
_entry.id   AF-A0A401WVG1-F1
#
_cell.length_a   1.000
_cell.length_b   1.000
_cell.length_c   1.000
_cell.angle_alpha   90.00
_cell.angle_beta   90.00
_cell.angle_gamma   90.00
#
_symmetry.space_group_name_H-M   'P 1'
#
loop_
_entity.id
_entity.type
_entity.pdbx_description
1 polymer ?
#
loop_
_entity_poly.entity_id
_entity_poly.type
_entity_poly.pdbx_seq_one_letter_code
_entity_poly.pdbx_strand_id
1 'polypeptide(L)'
;MTKQLLTPDELEKALRAIGAERYHNLHPFHRALHDGKLNKGQVQAWALNRYYYQASIPAKDASLLARLPTAELRREWRRRLEDHDGTEPGSGGVARWLKLTDGLGLDRAYVESLEGLLPGTRFAVEAYVHFVRERSVLEAIASSLTELFSPTIISERVSGMLRNYAFITEETLAYFKPRLTQAPQDSAFALAYVKQHARTVEQQQSVLNALKFKCGVLWSMLDALDYAYVTPARIPPGAFRPETAA
;
A
#
# COMPACT_ATOMS: atom_id res chain seq x y z
N MET A 1 11.93 -24.59 1.98
CA MET A 1 10.51 -24.88 1.74
C MET A 1 10.05 -25.89 2.77
N THR A 2 9.01 -25.59 3.53
CA THR A 2 8.37 -26.56 4.44
C THR A 2 7.77 -27.68 3.61
N LYS A 3 8.26 -28.90 3.78
CA LYS A 3 7.75 -30.10 3.06
C LYS A 3 6.42 -30.62 3.62
N GLN A 4 5.88 -29.97 4.64
CA GLN A 4 4.69 -30.39 5.38
C GLN A 4 3.55 -29.40 5.15
N LEU A 5 2.35 -29.94 5.00
CA LEU A 5 1.12 -29.15 4.94
C LEU A 5 0.85 -28.55 6.33
N LEU A 6 0.75 -27.23 6.40
CA LEU A 6 0.44 -26.50 7.62
C LEU A 6 -1.06 -26.58 7.92
N THR A 7 -1.41 -26.62 9.20
CA THR A 7 -2.79 -26.33 9.63
C THR A 7 -3.16 -24.86 9.32
N PRO A 8 -4.45 -24.50 9.30
CA PRO A 8 -4.87 -23.11 9.09
C PRO A 8 -4.20 -22.11 10.06
N ASP A 9 -4.00 -22.48 11.32
CA ASP A 9 -3.41 -21.60 12.32
C ASP A 9 -1.88 -21.49 12.18
N GLU A 10 -1.21 -22.58 11.79
CA GLU A 10 0.22 -22.54 11.44
C GLU A 10 0.47 -21.70 10.17
N LEU A 11 -0.41 -21.78 9.17
CA LEU A 11 -0.34 -20.94 7.97
C LEU A 11 -0.50 -19.46 8.33
N GLU A 12 -1.47 -19.13 9.18
CA GLU A 12 -1.64 -17.76 9.68
C GLU A 12 -0.39 -17.28 10.44
N LYS A 13 0.16 -18.10 11.33
CA LYS A 13 1.39 -17.78 12.05
C LYS A 13 2.55 -17.50 11.08
N ALA A 14 2.69 -18.31 10.04
CA ALA A 14 3.71 -18.12 9.00
C ALA A 14 3.50 -16.81 8.21
N LEU A 15 2.26 -16.46 7.86
CA LEU A 15 1.91 -15.20 7.21
C LEU A 15 2.26 -13.99 8.09
N ARG A 16 1.95 -14.05 9.38
CA ARG A 16 2.29 -12.99 10.34
C ARG A 16 3.79 -12.84 10.52
N ALA A 17 4.54 -13.95 10.54
CA ALA A 17 6.01 -13.92 10.59
C ALA A 17 6.63 -13.21 9.38
N ILE A 18 6.07 -13.40 8.17
CA ILE A 18 6.53 -12.66 6.98
C ILE A 18 6.35 -11.15 7.17
N GLY A 19 5.21 -10.71 7.72
CA GLY A 19 4.98 -9.29 8.01
C GLY A 19 5.96 -8.72 9.03
N ALA A 20 6.16 -9.45 10.13
CA ALA A 20 7.10 -9.04 11.18
C ALA A 20 8.55 -8.90 10.67
N GLU A 21 8.93 -9.64 9.62
CA GLU A 21 10.28 -9.60 9.04
C GLU A 21 10.41 -8.63 7.86
N ARG A 22 9.36 -8.47 7.04
CA ARG A 22 9.46 -7.86 5.69
C ARG A 22 8.48 -6.72 5.44
N TYR A 23 7.61 -6.38 6.39
CA TYR A 23 6.72 -5.25 6.17
C TYR A 23 7.48 -3.93 6.15
N HIS A 24 7.02 -3.00 5.32
CA HIS A 24 7.79 -1.79 5.01
C HIS A 24 7.90 -0.78 6.16
N ASN A 25 7.27 -1.05 7.31
CA ASN A 25 7.46 -0.23 8.51
C ASN A 25 8.90 -0.30 9.02
N LEU A 26 9.61 -1.39 8.70
CA LEU A 26 11.02 -1.61 9.04
C LEU A 26 11.99 -0.86 8.11
N HIS A 27 11.52 -0.34 6.98
CA HIS A 27 12.37 0.36 6.02
C HIS A 27 12.92 1.68 6.62
N PRO A 28 14.22 2.02 6.44
CA PRO A 28 14.82 3.25 6.96
C PRO A 28 14.03 4.52 6.59
N PHE A 29 13.67 4.70 5.33
CA PHE A 29 12.77 5.79 4.88
C PHE A 29 11.49 5.90 5.70
N HIS A 30 10.83 4.77 5.99
CA HIS A 30 9.58 4.78 6.77
C HIS A 30 9.83 5.26 8.21
N ARG A 31 10.90 4.78 8.84
CA ARG A 31 11.26 5.25 10.19
C ARG A 31 11.65 6.73 10.19
N ALA A 32 12.43 7.17 9.21
CA ALA A 32 12.78 8.58 9.06
C ALA A 32 11.55 9.47 8.89
N LEU A 33 10.56 9.04 8.12
CA LEU A 33 9.28 9.75 7.97
C LEU A 33 8.59 9.96 9.32
N HIS A 34 8.45 8.92 10.15
CA HIS A 34 7.70 9.03 11.42
C HIS A 34 8.49 9.67 12.55
N ASP A 35 9.81 9.53 12.53
CA ASP A 35 10.72 10.14 13.50
C ASP A 35 10.93 11.65 13.24
N GLY A 36 10.31 12.23 12.21
CA GLY A 36 10.47 13.66 11.90
C GLY A 36 11.77 14.02 11.19
N LYS A 37 12.45 13.03 10.62
CA LYS A 37 13.80 13.19 10.04
C LYS A 37 13.79 13.59 8.56
N LEU A 38 12.61 13.62 7.93
CA LEU A 38 12.48 14.04 6.54
C LEU A 38 12.11 15.52 6.44
N ASN A 39 12.65 16.23 5.46
CA ASN A 39 12.22 17.59 5.15
C ASN A 39 10.89 17.61 4.37
N LYS A 40 10.28 18.79 4.21
CA LYS A 40 9.01 18.96 3.49
C LYS A 40 9.06 18.40 2.06
N GLY A 41 10.16 18.62 1.34
CA GLY A 41 10.34 18.10 -0.03
C GLY A 41 10.36 16.57 -0.11
N GLN A 42 10.99 15.91 0.87
CA GLN A 42 10.99 14.45 0.99
C GLN A 42 9.60 13.90 1.33
N VAL A 43 8.84 14.60 2.19
CA VAL A 43 7.45 14.23 2.50
C VAL A 43 6.52 14.43 1.29
N GLN A 44 6.70 15.53 0.54
CA GLN A 44 6.01 15.77 -0.73
C GLN A 44 6.28 14.66 -1.74
N ALA A 45 7.55 14.29 -1.94
CA ALA A 45 7.94 13.22 -2.84
C ALA A 45 7.29 11.87 -2.46
N TRP A 46 7.26 11.54 -1.17
CA TRP A 46 6.57 10.35 -0.66
C TRP A 46 5.07 10.40 -0.97
N ALA A 47 4.41 11.52 -0.68
CA ALA A 47 2.97 11.68 -0.89
C ALA A 47 2.58 11.55 -2.37
N LEU A 48 3.35 12.20 -3.26
CA LEU A 48 3.16 12.14 -4.71
C LEU A 48 3.38 10.72 -5.25
N ASN A 49 4.46 10.06 -4.85
CA ASN A 49 4.73 8.69 -5.32
C ASN A 49 3.69 7.69 -4.81
N ARG A 50 3.26 7.86 -3.56
CA ARG A 50 2.28 6.97 -2.94
C ARG A 50 0.87 7.17 -3.51
N TYR A 51 0.55 8.36 -4.04
CA TYR A 51 -0.70 8.60 -4.76
C TYR A 51 -0.89 7.58 -5.88
N TYR A 52 0.14 7.29 -6.70
CA TYR A 52 0.01 6.30 -7.77
C TYR A 52 -0.36 4.91 -7.27
N TYR A 53 0.22 4.47 -6.14
CA TYR A 53 -0.20 3.23 -5.49
C TYR A 53 -1.67 3.29 -5.07
N GLN A 54 -2.10 4.38 -4.43
CA GLN A 54 -3.49 4.54 -3.97
C GLN A 54 -4.50 4.55 -5.12
N ALA A 55 -4.20 5.26 -6.20
CA ALA A 55 -5.01 5.37 -7.40
C ALA A 55 -5.03 4.08 -8.23
N SER A 56 -4.03 3.20 -8.07
CA SER A 56 -3.96 1.91 -8.77
C SER A 56 -4.69 0.78 -8.04
N ILE A 57 -5.03 0.94 -6.75
CA ILE A 57 -5.75 -0.09 -5.98
C ILE A 57 -7.10 -0.46 -6.62
N PRO A 58 -7.96 0.49 -7.05
CA PRO A 58 -9.22 0.17 -7.71
C PRO A 58 -9.05 -0.66 -8.98
N ALA A 59 -8.11 -0.29 -9.86
CA ALA A 59 -7.83 -1.05 -11.07
C ALA A 59 -7.37 -2.48 -10.76
N LYS A 60 -6.49 -2.63 -9.76
CA LYS A 60 -6.07 -3.93 -9.24
C LYS A 60 -7.27 -4.73 -8.72
N ASP A 61 -8.13 -4.13 -7.89
CA ASP A 61 -9.28 -4.82 -7.30
C ASP A 61 -10.37 -5.17 -8.31
N ALA A 62 -10.60 -4.33 -9.32
CA ALA A 62 -11.52 -4.61 -10.42
C ALA A 62 -11.05 -5.81 -11.26
N SER A 63 -9.74 -5.94 -11.49
CA SER A 63 -9.18 -7.09 -12.22
C SER A 63 -9.42 -8.42 -11.48
N LEU A 64 -9.36 -8.41 -10.14
CA LEU A 64 -9.70 -9.57 -9.33
C LEU A 64 -11.20 -9.80 -9.28
N LEU A 65 -12.00 -8.74 -9.12
CA LEU A 65 -13.46 -8.80 -9.09
C LEU A 65 -14.03 -9.55 -10.30
N ALA A 66 -13.49 -9.29 -11.49
CA ALA A 66 -13.87 -9.96 -12.74
C ALA A 66 -13.63 -11.47 -12.74
N ARG A 67 -12.75 -11.97 -11.86
CA ARG A 67 -12.32 -13.38 -11.79
C ARG A 67 -12.91 -14.14 -10.61
N LEU A 68 -13.61 -13.46 -9.70
CA LEU A 68 -14.20 -14.10 -8.51
C LEU A 68 -15.40 -14.97 -8.91
N PRO A 69 -15.40 -16.26 -8.53
CA PRO A 69 -16.32 -17.25 -9.09
C PRO A 69 -17.76 -17.12 -8.59
N THR A 70 -18.00 -16.43 -7.47
CA THR A 70 -19.33 -16.33 -6.87
C THR A 70 -19.76 -14.88 -6.64
N ALA A 71 -21.06 -14.66 -6.59
CA ALA A 71 -21.62 -13.33 -6.33
C ALA A 71 -21.33 -12.86 -4.90
N GLU A 72 -21.23 -13.79 -3.94
CA GLU A 72 -20.87 -13.53 -2.54
C GLU A 72 -19.47 -12.94 -2.46
N LEU A 73 -18.49 -13.56 -3.13
CA LEU A 73 -17.12 -13.07 -3.18
C LEU A 73 -17.05 -11.70 -3.88
N ARG A 74 -17.81 -11.50 -4.97
CA ARG A 74 -17.86 -10.20 -5.66
C ARG A 74 -18.50 -9.10 -4.81
N ARG A 75 -19.58 -9.39 -4.09
CA ARG A 75 -20.24 -8.43 -3.17
C ARG A 75 -19.32 -8.00 -2.02
N GLU A 76 -18.51 -8.93 -1.52
CA GLU A 76 -17.53 -8.63 -0.49
C GLU A 76 -16.37 -7.78 -1.03
N TRP A 77 -15.82 -8.18 -2.18
CA TRP A 77 -14.62 -7.53 -2.75
C TRP A 77 -14.89 -6.15 -3.33
N ARG A 78 -16.09 -5.91 -3.89
CA ARG A 78 -16.44 -4.60 -4.50
C ARG A 78 -16.40 -3.44 -3.50
N ARG A 79 -16.54 -3.70 -2.20
CA ARG A 79 -16.47 -2.66 -1.16
C ARG A 79 -15.11 -1.94 -1.17
N ARG A 80 -14.04 -2.64 -1.54
CA ARG A 80 -12.70 -2.05 -1.71
C ARG A 80 -12.67 -0.98 -2.82
N LEU A 81 -13.47 -1.15 -3.87
CA LEU A 81 -13.65 -0.14 -4.92
C LEU A 81 -14.38 1.08 -4.35
N GLU A 82 -15.53 0.86 -3.69
CA GLU A 82 -16.31 1.92 -3.05
C GLU A 82 -15.48 2.70 -2.00
N ASP A 83 -14.65 2.02 -1.20
CA ASP A 83 -13.78 2.65 -0.21
C ASP A 83 -12.72 3.57 -0.83
N HIS A 84 -12.21 3.21 -2.01
CA HIS A 84 -11.16 3.94 -2.71
C HIS A 84 -11.69 5.01 -3.66
N ASP A 85 -12.66 4.68 -4.51
CA ASP A 85 -13.26 5.59 -5.51
C ASP A 85 -14.36 6.47 -4.91
N GLY A 86 -14.97 6.01 -3.81
CA GLY A 86 -16.15 6.63 -3.25
C GLY A 86 -17.41 6.30 -4.05
N THR A 87 -18.55 6.84 -3.61
CA THR A 87 -19.85 6.67 -4.27
C THR A 87 -20.26 7.89 -5.08
N GLU A 88 -19.49 8.98 -4.99
CA GLU A 88 -19.71 10.26 -5.66
C GLU A 88 -18.37 10.96 -5.97
N PRO A 89 -18.32 11.87 -6.95
CA PRO A 89 -17.10 12.61 -7.28
C PRO A 89 -16.49 13.32 -6.07
N GLY A 90 -15.17 13.22 -5.91
CA GLY A 90 -14.44 13.87 -4.80
C GLY A 90 -14.58 13.17 -3.45
N SER A 91 -15.21 11.99 -3.41
CA SER A 91 -15.25 11.12 -2.22
C SER A 91 -14.26 9.96 -2.33
N GLY A 92 -14.23 9.06 -1.34
CA GLY A 92 -13.34 7.89 -1.35
C GLY A 92 -11.90 8.16 -0.91
N GLY A 93 -11.13 7.07 -0.84
CA GLY A 93 -9.73 7.06 -0.42
C GLY A 93 -8.81 7.83 -1.35
N VAL A 94 -9.04 7.79 -2.67
CA VAL A 94 -8.20 8.51 -3.65
C VAL A 94 -8.35 10.01 -3.46
N ALA A 95 -9.59 10.52 -3.34
CA ALA A 95 -9.83 11.94 -3.09
C ALA A 95 -9.27 12.40 -1.72
N ARG A 96 -9.37 11.56 -0.68
CA ARG A 96 -8.72 11.84 0.61
C ARG A 96 -7.19 11.88 0.51
N TRP A 97 -6.59 11.09 -0.36
CA TRP A 97 -5.14 11.17 -0.61
C TRP A 97 -4.76 12.45 -1.35
N LEU A 98 -5.58 12.90 -2.30
CA LEU A 98 -5.36 14.20 -2.97
C LEU A 98 -5.42 15.38 -1.99
N LYS A 99 -6.32 15.34 -0.99
CA LYS A 99 -6.32 16.35 0.10
C LYS A 99 -5.01 16.37 0.88
N LEU A 100 -4.38 15.21 1.09
CA LEU A 100 -3.05 15.13 1.72
C LEU A 100 -2.00 15.81 0.86
N THR A 101 -2.02 15.62 -0.47
CA THR A 101 -1.06 16.28 -1.37
C THR A 101 -1.31 17.79 -1.47
N ASP A 102 -2.58 18.23 -1.47
CA ASP A 102 -2.94 19.65 -1.45
C ASP A 102 -2.40 20.33 -0.18
N GLY A 103 -2.57 19.70 0.99
CA GLY A 103 -2.05 20.20 2.26
C GLY A 103 -0.53 20.28 2.33
N LEU A 104 0.17 19.51 1.49
CA LEU A 104 1.61 19.61 1.31
C LEU A 104 2.03 20.69 0.29
N GLY A 105 1.08 21.38 -0.32
CA GLY A 105 1.30 22.42 -1.33
C GLY A 105 1.67 21.87 -2.71
N LEU A 106 1.30 20.63 -3.02
CA LEU A 106 1.45 20.10 -4.38
C LEU A 106 0.24 20.52 -5.22
N ASP A 107 0.49 20.98 -6.45
CA ASP A 107 -0.58 21.20 -7.41
C ASP A 107 -1.31 19.89 -7.71
N ARG A 108 -2.64 19.93 -7.65
CA ARG A 108 -3.46 18.73 -7.80
C ARG A 108 -3.35 18.13 -9.20
N ALA A 109 -3.39 18.95 -10.25
CA ALA A 109 -3.30 18.47 -11.63
C ALA A 109 -1.94 17.82 -11.89
N TYR A 110 -0.87 18.36 -11.31
CA TYR A 110 0.46 17.76 -11.36
C TYR A 110 0.50 16.38 -10.69
N VAL A 111 -0.10 16.21 -9.51
CA VAL A 111 -0.19 14.89 -8.84
C VAL A 111 -0.98 13.89 -9.68
N GLU A 112 -2.14 14.29 -10.21
CA GLU A 112 -3.00 13.44 -11.03
C GLU A 112 -2.36 13.06 -12.37
N SER A 113 -1.54 13.94 -12.95
CA SER A 113 -0.82 13.68 -14.21
C SER A 113 0.24 12.58 -14.11
N LEU A 114 0.73 12.30 -12.89
CA LEU A 114 1.85 11.39 -12.62
C LEU A 114 3.18 11.79 -13.28
N GLU A 115 3.33 13.03 -13.76
CA GLU A 115 4.53 13.50 -14.45
C GLU A 115 5.78 13.35 -13.56
N GLY A 116 5.68 13.74 -12.29
CA GLY A 116 6.77 13.66 -11.32
C GLY A 116 7.00 12.30 -10.68
N LEU A 117 6.30 11.24 -11.09
CA LEU A 117 6.36 9.91 -10.47
C LEU A 117 7.72 9.25 -10.71
N LEU A 118 8.32 8.63 -9.67
CA LEU A 118 9.54 7.85 -9.87
C LEU A 118 9.26 6.60 -10.72
N PRO A 119 10.14 6.26 -11.69
CA PRO A 119 9.99 5.04 -12.47
C PRO A 119 10.04 3.77 -11.60
N GLY A 120 10.87 3.75 -10.56
CA GLY A 120 10.92 2.64 -9.60
C GLY A 120 9.59 2.43 -8.88
N THR A 121 8.92 3.51 -8.48
CA THR A 121 7.56 3.44 -7.91
C THR A 121 6.57 2.92 -8.94
N ARG A 122 6.61 3.45 -10.17
CA ARG A 122 5.71 3.02 -11.25
C ARG A 122 5.79 1.52 -11.49
N PHE A 123 7.00 1.00 -11.72
CA PHE A 123 7.20 -0.42 -12.00
C PHE A 123 6.79 -1.32 -10.83
N ALA A 124 7.07 -0.92 -9.59
CA ALA A 124 6.65 -1.69 -8.41
C ALA A 124 5.11 -1.77 -8.31
N VAL A 125 4.40 -0.67 -8.54
CA VAL A 125 2.93 -0.62 -8.50
C VAL A 125 2.31 -1.39 -9.65
N GLU A 126 2.82 -1.22 -10.88
CA GLU A 126 2.34 -1.95 -12.06
C GLU A 126 2.55 -3.46 -11.91
N ALA A 127 3.69 -3.88 -11.34
CA ALA A 127 3.92 -5.29 -11.02
C ALA A 127 2.83 -5.84 -10.09
N TYR A 128 2.34 -5.06 -9.12
CA TYR A 128 1.24 -5.50 -8.26
C TYR A 128 -0.08 -5.64 -9.02
N VAL A 129 -0.42 -4.68 -9.86
CA VAL A 129 -1.62 -4.73 -10.71
C VAL A 129 -1.57 -5.97 -11.62
N HIS A 130 -0.43 -6.21 -12.29
CA HIS A 130 -0.24 -7.37 -13.16
C HIS A 130 -0.27 -8.70 -12.40
N PHE A 131 0.38 -8.78 -11.23
CA PHE A 131 0.35 -9.98 -10.39
C PHE A 131 -1.08 -10.40 -10.06
N VAL A 132 -1.92 -9.45 -9.65
CA VAL A 132 -3.32 -9.72 -9.29
C VAL A 132 -4.15 -10.08 -10.51
N ARG A 133 -3.89 -9.43 -11.65
CA ARG A 133 -4.56 -9.73 -12.93
C ARG A 133 -4.25 -11.15 -13.41
N GLU A 134 -3.04 -11.65 -13.21
CA GLU A 134 -2.51 -12.85 -13.91
C GLU A 134 -2.39 -14.10 -13.03
N ARG A 135 -2.09 -13.96 -11.73
CA ARG A 135 -1.88 -15.11 -10.82
C ARG A 135 -3.19 -15.75 -10.39
N SER A 136 -3.16 -16.91 -9.72
CA SER A 136 -4.39 -17.55 -9.25
C SER A 136 -5.21 -16.63 -8.33
N VAL A 137 -6.53 -16.85 -8.23
CA VAL A 137 -7.39 -16.07 -7.30
C VAL A 137 -6.88 -16.17 -5.87
N LEU A 138 -6.34 -17.33 -5.48
CA LEU A 138 -5.74 -17.55 -4.17
C LEU A 138 -4.51 -16.65 -3.93
N GLU A 139 -3.59 -16.59 -4.88
CA GLU A 139 -2.41 -15.71 -4.80
C GLU A 139 -2.81 -14.23 -4.81
N ALA A 140 -3.77 -13.86 -5.67
CA ALA A 140 -4.28 -12.51 -5.78
C ALA A 140 -4.90 -12.03 -4.46
N ILE A 141 -5.73 -12.84 -3.81
CA ILE A 141 -6.28 -12.53 -2.47
C ILE A 141 -5.18 -12.53 -1.41
N ALA A 142 -4.28 -13.52 -1.41
CA ALA A 142 -3.19 -13.58 -0.43
C ALA A 142 -2.26 -12.36 -0.48
N SER A 143 -2.08 -11.76 -1.66
CA SER A 143 -1.28 -10.54 -1.82
C SER A 143 -1.87 -9.29 -1.16
N SER A 144 -3.15 -9.30 -0.74
CA SER A 144 -3.73 -8.19 0.05
C SER A 144 -3.37 -8.28 1.54
N LEU A 145 -2.92 -9.45 2.03
CA LEU A 145 -2.72 -9.73 3.46
C LEU A 145 -1.63 -8.91 4.15
N THR A 146 -0.89 -8.07 3.43
CA THR A 146 -0.15 -6.96 4.06
C THR A 146 -1.04 -6.05 4.92
N GLU A 147 -2.35 -6.06 4.70
CA GLU A 147 -3.33 -5.33 5.51
C GLU A 147 -3.45 -5.83 6.95
N LEU A 148 -3.01 -7.06 7.25
CA LEU A 148 -2.87 -7.57 8.63
C LEU A 148 -1.96 -6.68 9.49
N PHE A 149 -1.08 -5.91 8.86
CA PHE A 149 -0.07 -5.07 9.52
C PHE A 149 -0.41 -3.56 9.43
N SER A 150 -1.47 -3.20 8.70
CA SER A 150 -1.88 -1.81 8.47
C SER A 150 -2.35 -1.06 9.73
N PRO A 151 -3.05 -1.65 10.71
CA PRO A 151 -3.54 -0.88 11.86
C PRO A 151 -2.42 -0.27 12.71
N THR A 152 -1.38 -1.05 13.02
CA THR A 152 -0.22 -0.60 13.81
C THR A 152 0.50 0.55 13.10
N ILE A 153 0.80 0.38 11.81
CA ILE A 153 1.55 1.38 11.02
C ILE A 153 0.74 2.66 10.81
N ILE A 154 -0.59 2.58 10.69
CA ILE A 154 -1.45 3.76 10.54
C ILE A 154 -1.42 4.60 11.82
N SER A 155 -1.54 3.95 12.98
CA SER A 155 -1.47 4.63 14.28
C SER A 155 -0.12 5.31 14.48
N GLU A 156 0.98 4.57 14.28
CA GLU A 156 2.34 5.12 14.35
C GLU A 156 2.53 6.31 13.40
N ARG A 157 2.02 6.20 12.17
CA ARG A 157 2.13 7.24 11.15
C ARG A 157 1.39 8.51 11.52
N VAL A 158 0.11 8.40 11.87
CA VAL A 158 -0.71 9.57 12.17
C VAL A 158 -0.12 10.32 13.36
N SER A 159 0.20 9.59 14.43
CA SER A 159 0.77 10.22 15.62
C SER A 159 2.19 10.75 15.41
N GLY A 160 3.04 10.06 14.64
CA GLY A 160 4.40 10.52 14.33
C GLY A 160 4.42 11.76 13.46
N MET A 161 3.64 11.77 12.38
CA MET A 161 3.61 12.91 11.45
C MET A 161 3.04 14.18 12.09
N LEU A 162 1.96 14.08 12.88
CA LEU A 162 1.37 15.23 13.57
C LEU A 162 2.32 15.86 14.60
N ARG A 163 3.08 15.03 15.33
CA ARG A 163 4.03 15.54 16.33
C ARG A 163 5.23 16.23 15.70
N ASN A 164 5.69 15.74 14.55
CA ASN A 164 7.00 16.08 14.03
C ASN A 164 7.00 17.05 12.84
N TYR A 165 5.86 17.27 12.18
CA TYR A 165 5.77 18.17 11.03
C TYR A 165 4.71 19.25 11.23
N ALA A 166 5.15 20.49 11.45
CA ALA A 166 4.26 21.64 11.64
C ALA A 166 3.36 21.94 10.42
N PHE A 167 3.72 21.45 9.23
CA PHE A 167 2.93 21.58 8.01
C PHE A 167 1.92 20.44 7.79
N ILE A 168 1.83 19.48 8.72
CA ILE A 168 0.84 18.39 8.69
C ILE A 168 -0.24 18.68 9.72
N THR A 169 -1.51 18.58 9.31
CA THR A 169 -2.68 18.75 10.19
C THR A 169 -3.53 17.48 10.21
N GLU A 170 -4.45 17.36 11.18
CA GLU A 170 -5.41 16.25 11.22
C GLU A 170 -6.23 16.15 9.93
N GLU A 171 -6.58 17.29 9.34
CA GLU A 171 -7.30 17.35 8.07
C GLU A 171 -6.48 16.75 6.93
N THR A 172 -5.19 17.07 6.84
CA THR A 172 -4.30 16.47 5.82
C THR A 172 -4.13 14.96 5.98
N LEU A 173 -4.35 14.43 7.18
CA LEU A 173 -4.25 12.99 7.48
C LEU A 173 -5.61 12.28 7.49
N ALA A 174 -6.69 12.94 7.07
CA ALA A 174 -8.05 12.37 7.08
C ALA A 174 -8.16 11.05 6.28
N TYR A 175 -7.28 10.80 5.32
CA TYR A 175 -7.16 9.52 4.61
C TYR A 175 -7.01 8.33 5.56
N PHE A 176 -6.26 8.48 6.65
CA PHE A 176 -5.87 7.38 7.53
C PHE A 176 -6.97 6.94 8.49
N LYS A 177 -7.89 7.84 8.85
CA LYS A 177 -8.94 7.56 9.84
C LYS A 177 -9.87 6.41 9.43
N PRO A 178 -10.47 6.38 8.22
CA PRO A 178 -11.30 5.24 7.79
C PRO A 178 -10.53 3.92 7.66
N ARG A 179 -9.23 3.97 7.34
CA ARG A 179 -8.42 2.76 7.17
C ARG A 179 -8.21 1.97 8.47
N LEU A 180 -8.41 2.59 9.63
CA LEU A 180 -8.38 1.91 10.93
C LEU A 180 -9.52 0.89 11.09
N THR A 181 -10.65 1.06 10.39
CA THR A 181 -11.78 0.12 10.41
C THR A 181 -11.85 -0.73 9.13
N GLN A 182 -11.53 -0.14 7.97
CA GLN A 182 -11.56 -0.84 6.67
C GLN A 182 -10.50 -1.95 6.60
N ALA A 183 -9.24 -1.67 6.98
CA ALA A 183 -8.15 -2.65 6.83
C ALA A 183 -8.32 -3.93 7.67
N PRO A 184 -8.78 -3.87 8.94
CA PRO A 184 -9.12 -5.07 9.71
C PRO A 184 -10.18 -5.93 9.04
N GLN A 185 -11.28 -5.34 8.54
CA GLN A 185 -12.34 -6.07 7.86
C GLN A 185 -11.84 -6.76 6.58
N ASP A 186 -11.12 -5.99 5.77
CA ASP A 186 -10.46 -6.41 4.54
C ASP A 186 -9.52 -7.62 4.75
N SER A 187 -8.69 -7.54 5.80
CA SER A 187 -7.70 -8.58 6.11
C SER A 187 -8.32 -9.83 6.75
N ALA A 188 -9.40 -9.68 7.53
CA ALA A 188 -10.13 -10.80 8.12
C ALA A 188 -10.76 -11.69 7.04
N PHE A 189 -11.41 -11.07 6.04
CA PHE A 189 -11.95 -11.80 4.90
C PHE A 189 -10.86 -12.53 4.12
N ALA A 190 -9.80 -11.83 3.72
CA ALA A 190 -8.71 -12.41 2.93
C ALA A 190 -8.02 -13.57 3.67
N LEU A 191 -7.84 -13.44 4.99
CA LEU A 191 -7.22 -14.47 5.82
C LEU A 191 -8.11 -15.71 5.93
N ALA A 192 -9.41 -15.52 6.15
CA ALA A 192 -10.38 -16.61 6.17
C ALA A 192 -10.40 -17.37 4.83
N TYR A 193 -10.41 -16.64 3.71
CA TYR A 193 -10.34 -17.23 2.38
C TYR A 193 -9.07 -18.07 2.20
N VAL A 194 -7.90 -17.50 2.54
CA VAL A 194 -6.62 -18.21 2.40
C VAL A 194 -6.57 -19.47 3.27
N LYS A 195 -7.01 -19.40 4.54
CA LYS A 195 -7.10 -20.55 5.45
C LYS A 195 -8.03 -21.64 4.90
N GLN A 196 -9.10 -21.26 4.22
CA GLN A 196 -10.06 -22.18 3.63
C GLN A 196 -9.59 -22.80 2.30
N HIS A 197 -8.81 -22.08 1.48
CA HIS A 197 -8.53 -22.47 0.10
C HIS A 197 -7.09 -22.97 -0.14
N ALA A 198 -6.13 -22.69 0.74
CA ALA A 198 -4.76 -23.20 0.64
C ALA A 198 -4.63 -24.62 1.26
N ARG A 199 -5.13 -25.62 0.52
CA ARG A 199 -5.31 -27.02 0.96
C ARG A 199 -4.12 -27.92 0.64
N THR A 200 -3.19 -27.50 -0.21
CA THR A 200 -1.96 -28.24 -0.53
C THR A 200 -0.71 -27.47 -0.13
N VAL A 201 0.42 -28.18 -0.04
CA VAL A 201 1.73 -27.58 0.27
C VAL A 201 2.08 -26.52 -0.77
N GLU A 202 1.82 -26.79 -2.05
CA GLU A 202 2.08 -25.90 -3.17
C GLU A 202 1.23 -24.64 -3.06
N GLN A 203 -0.07 -24.78 -2.74
CA GLN A 203 -0.96 -23.64 -2.54
C GLN A 203 -0.55 -22.77 -1.36
N GLN A 204 -0.18 -23.37 -0.23
CA GLN A 204 0.33 -22.64 0.93
C GLN A 204 1.64 -21.92 0.59
N GLN A 205 2.53 -22.57 -0.17
CA GLN A 205 3.78 -21.94 -0.60
C GLN A 205 3.51 -20.75 -1.55
N SER A 206 2.55 -20.87 -2.47
CA SER A 206 2.12 -19.77 -3.34
C SER A 206 1.52 -18.60 -2.55
N VAL A 207 0.70 -18.87 -1.54
CA VAL A 207 0.14 -17.86 -0.62
C VAL A 207 1.25 -17.11 0.11
N LEU A 208 2.22 -17.82 0.71
CA LEU A 208 3.35 -17.22 1.41
C LEU A 208 4.22 -16.40 0.45
N ASN A 209 4.42 -16.88 -0.77
CA ASN A 209 5.18 -16.17 -1.80
C ASN A 209 4.45 -14.92 -2.31
N ALA A 210 3.12 -14.97 -2.43
CA ALA A 210 2.32 -13.80 -2.79
C ALA A 210 2.43 -12.68 -1.75
N LEU A 211 2.43 -13.02 -0.45
CA LEU A 211 2.65 -12.04 0.61
C LEU A 211 4.09 -11.47 0.58
N LYS A 212 5.10 -12.33 0.39
CA LYS A 212 6.51 -11.87 0.22
C LYS A 212 6.67 -10.95 -0.99
N PHE A 213 6.05 -11.28 -2.11
CA PHE A 213 6.00 -10.44 -3.30
C PHE A 213 5.41 -9.07 -2.97
N LYS A 214 4.26 -9.03 -2.28
CA LYS A 214 3.63 -7.76 -1.90
C LYS A 214 4.52 -6.93 -0.96
N CYS A 215 5.18 -7.57 0.02
CA CYS A 215 6.18 -6.89 0.85
C CYS A 215 7.30 -6.29 -0.01
N GLY A 216 7.79 -7.04 -1.00
CA GLY A 216 8.81 -6.57 -1.96
C GLY A 216 8.36 -5.37 -2.78
N VAL A 217 7.11 -5.33 -3.25
CA VAL A 217 6.53 -4.15 -3.94
C VAL A 217 6.61 -2.91 -3.05
N LEU A 218 6.11 -3.03 -1.82
CA LEU A 218 6.08 -1.92 -0.87
C LEU A 218 7.48 -1.45 -0.45
N TRP A 219 8.42 -2.39 -0.34
CA TRP A 219 9.82 -2.11 -0.03
C TRP A 219 10.51 -1.39 -1.18
N SER A 220 10.34 -1.88 -2.42
CA SER A 220 10.96 -1.30 -3.63
C SER A 220 10.51 0.15 -3.89
N MET A 221 9.26 0.48 -3.56
CA MET A 221 8.77 1.86 -3.62
C MET A 221 9.55 2.77 -2.65
N LEU A 222 9.87 2.28 -1.44
CA LEU A 222 10.63 3.04 -0.46
C LEU A 222 12.12 3.10 -0.82
N ASP A 223 12.70 2.03 -1.37
CA ASP A 223 14.08 2.06 -1.89
C ASP A 223 14.24 3.16 -2.95
N ALA A 224 13.28 3.26 -3.88
CA ALA A 224 13.29 4.27 -4.94
C ALA A 224 13.21 5.69 -4.37
N LEU A 225 12.37 5.91 -3.35
CA LEU A 225 12.25 7.19 -2.65
C LEU A 225 13.51 7.53 -1.86
N ASP A 226 14.07 6.57 -1.13
CA ASP A 226 15.26 6.75 -0.29
C ASP A 226 16.49 7.11 -1.14
N TYR A 227 16.69 6.38 -2.24
CA TYR A 227 17.76 6.67 -3.19
C TYR A 227 17.62 8.07 -3.82
N ALA A 228 16.41 8.41 -4.28
CA ALA A 228 16.17 9.64 -5.02
C ALA A 228 16.18 10.89 -4.13
N TYR A 229 15.67 10.79 -2.90
CA TYR A 229 15.39 11.97 -2.06
C TYR A 229 16.12 12.00 -0.72
N VAL A 230 16.74 10.90 -0.27
CA VAL A 230 17.41 10.84 1.05
C VAL A 230 18.92 10.64 0.89
N THR A 231 19.36 9.47 0.45
CA THR A 231 20.78 9.16 0.26
C THR A 231 20.91 8.17 -0.90
N PRO A 232 21.60 8.49 -1.99
CA PRO A 232 22.48 9.65 -2.23
C PRO A 232 21.78 10.92 -2.74
N ALA A 233 20.45 11.01 -2.67
CA ALA A 233 19.64 12.12 -3.20
C ALA A 233 19.79 12.33 -4.72
N ARG A 234 19.74 11.23 -5.48
CA ARG A 234 19.88 11.22 -6.95
C ARG A 234 18.53 11.10 -7.64
N ILE A 235 17.87 12.24 -7.83
CA ILE A 235 16.58 12.32 -8.52
C ILE A 235 16.77 12.02 -10.02
N PRO A 236 16.12 10.98 -10.58
CA PRO A 236 16.20 10.69 -12.01
C PRO A 236 15.53 11.79 -12.87
N PRO A 237 15.87 11.91 -14.16
CA PRO A 237 15.21 12.86 -15.06
C PRO A 237 13.68 12.69 -15.08
N GLY A 238 12.96 13.81 -15.12
CA GLY A 238 11.48 13.84 -15.15
C GLY A 238 10.79 13.66 -13.79
N ALA A 239 11.45 13.11 -12.77
CA ALA A 239 10.86 12.96 -11.45
C ALA A 239 10.75 14.29 -10.70
N PHE A 240 9.79 14.36 -9.76
CA PHE A 240 9.52 15.54 -8.94
C PHE A 240 10.80 16.10 -8.29
N ARG A 241 11.02 17.40 -8.44
CA ARG A 241 12.09 18.14 -7.76
C ARG A 241 11.44 19.07 -6.74
N PRO A 242 11.69 18.89 -5.44
CA PRO A 242 11.19 19.83 -4.45
C PRO A 242 11.83 21.19 -4.70
N GLU A 243 11.06 22.25 -4.49
CA GLU A 243 11.60 23.60 -4.47
C GLU A 243 12.71 23.63 -3.41
N THR A 244 13.91 24.04 -3.80
CA THR A 244 14.95 24.38 -2.83
C THR A 244 14.40 25.52 -2.00
N ALA A 245 14.24 25.31 -0.69
CA ALA A 245 13.96 26.41 0.23
C ALA A 245 15.01 27.50 -0.03
N ALA A 246 14.54 28.64 -0.54
CA ALA A 246 15.35 29.83 -0.72
C ALA A 246 15.85 30.36 0.63
#